data_AF-A0A8T4PEV1-F1
#
_entry.id   AF-A0A8T4PEV1-F1
#
_cell.length_a   1.000
_cell.length_b   1.000
_cell.length_c   1.000
_cell.angle_alpha   90.00
_cell.angle_beta   90.00
_cell.angle_gamma   90.00
#
_symmetry.space_group_name_H-M   'P 1'
#
loop_
_entity.id
_entity.type
_entity.pdbx_description
1 polymer ?
#
loop_
_entity_poly.entity_id
_entity_poly.type
_entity_poly.pdbx_seq_one_letter_code
_entity_poly.pdbx_strand_id
1 'polypeptide(L)'
;MLRKNKVERNLKSYIRGHLKSGYSRHAVRKVLISHGYDEPYVDKLLRKHSELQFVRKYAIFVSLLFVVSFALFNSFSPIQISSQEITGYAVSGTNGGCCTSICQQTSKEECYGAFMPGQKCKELEACRVGCCIDREGYCLTNYLYGNCIGSFGTSVNRDCSDIVFCRNLTDKSYASRIYNIKSKKGAGISAGQQAGYYKSSFSIKYYLYDKSNVLSVIAEIVDSGAIVDSLALYDDGFHNDGAKNDNLYGNNWQSSKIKDFEGFKSLDIDIVIVYKDGTNTKISKAQSIVVVGKSKCLPIYAEWGNTSKYGMIFAADNYNSSSGYGQLESDANSFIGALFSIGGFSGSKANFNFYRLEEALSYLNTQAIASIASSSCPSYSNTKDLIIVLDPKEEYCISENKKIIRTNPSVLFYSNITSADINKTLEDFCGYVLTPKKLADGIIGFATPPKIVMHTSDSITYNTTIVNLSFSISSVNYPVNYSIFLEDSFMSSGILNSDSDGSISLSLSNGTNQVLVSVADKNNNIAFAQLLLNVTA
;
A
#
# COMPACT_ATOMS: atom_id res chain seq x y z
N MET A 1 -34.28 -17.73 -36.75
CA MET A 1 -33.00 -17.44 -36.04
C MET A 1 -32.08 -18.66 -35.88
N LEU A 2 -32.59 -19.86 -35.55
CA LEU A 2 -31.75 -21.04 -35.25
C LEU A 2 -30.84 -21.55 -36.39
N ARG A 3 -31.26 -21.45 -37.67
CA ARG A 3 -30.43 -21.86 -38.83
C ARG A 3 -29.22 -20.94 -39.07
N LYS A 4 -29.35 -19.62 -38.89
CA LYS A 4 -28.24 -18.66 -39.07
C LYS A 4 -27.10 -18.90 -38.07
N ASN A 5 -27.43 -19.20 -36.81
CA ASN A 5 -26.43 -19.47 -35.77
C ASN A 5 -25.63 -20.76 -35.99
N LYS A 6 -26.23 -21.78 -36.64
CA LYS A 6 -25.55 -23.05 -36.94
C LYS A 6 -24.55 -22.90 -38.08
N VAL A 7 -24.92 -22.15 -39.13
CA VAL A 7 -24.05 -21.88 -40.29
C VAL A 7 -22.83 -21.05 -39.87
N GLU A 8 -23.03 -19.99 -39.08
CA GLU A 8 -21.92 -19.15 -38.59
C GLU A 8 -20.96 -19.94 -37.70
N ARG A 9 -21.46 -20.85 -36.86
CA ARG A 9 -20.63 -21.71 -36.00
C ARG A 9 -19.78 -22.68 -36.82
N ASN A 10 -20.35 -23.29 -37.85
CA ASN A 10 -19.63 -24.20 -38.76
C ASN A 10 -18.56 -23.45 -39.54
N LEU A 11 -18.85 -22.25 -40.05
CA LEU A 11 -17.88 -21.39 -40.73
C LEU A 11 -16.72 -20.98 -39.81
N LYS A 12 -17.00 -20.57 -38.56
CA LYS A 12 -15.95 -20.27 -37.58
C LYS A 12 -15.08 -21.48 -37.26
N SER A 13 -15.67 -22.68 -37.21
CA SER A 13 -14.94 -23.93 -37.00
C SER A 13 -14.03 -24.25 -38.19
N TYR A 14 -14.55 -24.11 -39.41
CA TYR A 14 -13.82 -24.30 -40.66
C TYR A 14 -12.61 -23.36 -40.77
N ILE A 15 -12.84 -22.05 -40.54
CA ILE A 15 -11.78 -21.02 -40.55
C ILE A 15 -10.70 -21.36 -39.53
N ARG A 16 -11.10 -21.69 -38.30
CA ARG A 16 -10.15 -22.04 -37.22
C ARG A 16 -9.33 -23.29 -37.56
N GLY A 17 -9.97 -24.34 -38.08
CA GLY A 17 -9.32 -25.59 -38.44
C GLY A 17 -8.25 -25.38 -39.51
N HIS A 18 -8.60 -24.71 -40.61
CA HIS A 18 -7.68 -24.51 -41.73
C HIS A 18 -6.55 -23.52 -41.41
N LEU A 19 -6.82 -22.45 -40.67
CA LEU A 19 -5.74 -21.57 -40.21
C LEU A 19 -4.78 -22.27 -39.24
N LYS A 20 -5.27 -23.20 -38.41
CA LYS A 20 -4.43 -24.03 -37.53
C LYS A 20 -3.58 -25.04 -38.32
N SER A 21 -4.10 -25.54 -39.44
CA SER A 21 -3.38 -26.42 -40.37
C SER A 21 -2.41 -25.68 -41.32
N GLY A 22 -2.19 -24.37 -41.12
CA GLY A 22 -1.16 -23.60 -41.85
C GLY A 22 -1.64 -22.93 -43.14
N TYR A 23 -2.93 -23.00 -43.48
CA TYR A 23 -3.46 -22.30 -44.66
C TYR A 23 -3.44 -20.78 -44.45
N SER A 24 -3.10 -20.02 -45.50
CA SER A 24 -3.14 -18.56 -45.44
C SER A 24 -4.57 -18.04 -45.38
N ARG A 25 -4.78 -16.87 -44.77
CA ARG A 25 -6.11 -16.22 -44.73
C ARG A 25 -6.67 -15.98 -46.13
N HIS A 26 -5.80 -15.66 -47.09
CA HIS A 26 -6.18 -15.47 -48.48
C HIS A 26 -6.71 -16.77 -49.11
N ALA A 27 -6.08 -17.92 -48.83
CA ALA A 27 -6.53 -19.21 -49.30
C ALA A 27 -7.89 -19.60 -48.70
N VAL A 28 -8.07 -19.44 -47.38
CA VAL A 28 -9.35 -19.73 -46.70
C VAL A 28 -10.46 -18.81 -47.22
N ARG A 29 -10.16 -17.53 -47.45
CA ARG A 29 -11.09 -16.55 -48.03
C ARG A 29 -11.55 -16.96 -49.43
N LYS A 30 -10.61 -17.29 -50.33
CA LYS A 30 -10.92 -17.72 -51.70
C LYS A 30 -11.83 -18.94 -51.74
N VAL A 31 -11.58 -19.93 -50.88
CA VAL A 31 -12.41 -21.15 -50.82
C VAL A 31 -13.82 -20.84 -50.30
N LEU A 32 -13.97 -19.98 -49.29
CA LEU A 32 -15.31 -19.63 -48.79
C LEU A 32 -16.11 -18.82 -49.83
N ILE A 33 -15.47 -17.89 -50.54
CA ILE A 33 -16.12 -17.14 -51.62
C ILE A 33 -16.52 -18.10 -52.76
N SER A 34 -15.68 -19.07 -53.12
CA SER A 34 -15.99 -20.05 -54.17
C SER A 34 -17.14 -20.99 -53.80
N HIS A 35 -17.45 -21.14 -52.51
CA HIS A 35 -18.61 -21.90 -52.01
C HIS A 35 -19.88 -21.04 -51.87
N GLY A 36 -19.87 -19.81 -52.41
CA GLY A 36 -21.04 -18.94 -52.48
C GLY A 36 -21.29 -18.11 -51.22
N TYR A 37 -20.32 -17.96 -50.32
CA TYR A 37 -20.43 -17.06 -49.18
C TYR A 37 -20.08 -15.61 -49.58
N ASP A 38 -20.90 -14.66 -49.13
CA ASP A 38 -20.72 -13.23 -49.35
C ASP A 38 -19.37 -12.71 -48.81
N GLU A 39 -18.68 -11.93 -49.63
CA GLU A 39 -17.31 -11.46 -49.38
C GLU A 39 -17.20 -10.56 -48.13
N PRO A 40 -18.04 -9.53 -47.95
CA PRO A 40 -18.13 -8.77 -46.70
C PRO A 40 -18.37 -9.64 -45.45
N TYR A 41 -19.22 -10.67 -45.56
CA TYR A 41 -19.51 -11.58 -44.46
C TYR A 41 -18.31 -12.46 -44.08
N VAL A 42 -17.58 -12.98 -45.07
CA VAL A 42 -16.35 -13.77 -44.86
C VAL A 42 -15.24 -12.91 -44.24
N ASP A 43 -15.06 -11.68 -44.71
CA ASP A 43 -14.04 -10.77 -44.20
C ASP A 43 -14.31 -10.37 -42.74
N LYS A 44 -15.58 -10.16 -42.38
CA LYS A 44 -16.00 -9.92 -40.98
C LYS A 44 -15.65 -11.10 -40.07
N LEU A 45 -15.84 -12.33 -40.53
CA LEU A 45 -15.53 -13.54 -39.74
C LEU A 45 -14.02 -13.74 -39.57
N LEU A 46 -13.22 -13.48 -40.62
CA LEU A 46 -11.77 -13.55 -40.57
C LEU A 46 -11.18 -12.47 -39.65
N ARG A 47 -11.70 -11.23 -39.71
CA ARG A 47 -11.29 -10.14 -38.81
C ARG A 47 -11.58 -10.49 -37.34
N LYS A 48 -12.80 -10.94 -37.04
CA LYS A 48 -13.19 -11.38 -35.67
C LYS A 48 -12.33 -12.54 -35.16
N HIS A 49 -11.93 -13.46 -36.02
CA HIS A 49 -10.99 -14.53 -35.64
C HIS A 49 -9.60 -14.00 -35.29
N SER A 50 -9.12 -13.01 -36.05
CA SER A 50 -7.82 -12.38 -35.79
C SER A 50 -7.78 -11.57 -34.49
N GLU A 51 -8.85 -10.85 -34.17
CA GLU A 51 -8.99 -10.12 -32.90
C GLU A 51 -9.00 -11.09 -31.70
N LEU A 52 -9.75 -12.20 -31.79
CA LEU A 52 -9.77 -13.23 -30.75
C LEU A 52 -8.41 -13.93 -30.54
N GLN A 53 -7.65 -14.14 -31.61
CA GLN A 53 -6.29 -14.70 -31.54
C GLN A 53 -5.29 -13.67 -30.96
N PHE A 54 -5.44 -12.39 -31.32
CA PHE A 54 -4.64 -11.30 -30.78
C PHE A 54 -4.87 -11.17 -29.27
N VAL A 55 -6.13 -11.11 -28.82
CA VAL A 55 -6.47 -11.06 -27.38
C VAL A 55 -5.95 -12.27 -26.61
N ARG A 56 -6.04 -13.49 -27.18
CA ARG A 56 -5.49 -14.69 -26.54
C ARG A 56 -3.97 -14.69 -26.45
N LYS A 57 -3.28 -14.29 -27.52
CA LYS A 57 -1.81 -14.18 -27.51
C LYS A 57 -1.34 -13.09 -26.55
N TYR A 58 -2.06 -11.96 -26.50
CA TYR A 58 -1.77 -10.86 -25.60
C TYR A 58 -2.01 -11.24 -24.13
N ALA A 59 -3.11 -11.96 -23.83
CA ALA A 59 -3.36 -12.48 -22.48
C ALA A 59 -2.27 -13.44 -22.01
N ILE A 60 -1.83 -14.37 -22.87
CA ILE A 60 -0.71 -15.28 -22.55
C ILE A 60 0.58 -14.49 -22.34
N PHE A 61 0.86 -13.49 -23.17
CA PHE A 61 2.05 -12.65 -23.05
C PHE A 61 2.05 -11.82 -21.76
N VAL A 62 0.91 -11.24 -21.40
CA VAL A 62 0.72 -10.50 -20.13
C VAL A 62 0.86 -11.42 -18.92
N SER A 63 0.31 -12.64 -18.96
CA SER A 63 0.50 -13.62 -17.88
C SER A 63 1.97 -14.05 -17.75
N LEU A 64 2.69 -14.24 -18.86
CA LEU A 64 4.12 -14.55 -18.86
C LEU A 64 4.95 -13.39 -18.31
N LEU A 65 4.65 -12.15 -18.71
CA LEU A 65 5.26 -10.94 -18.16
C LEU A 65 5.00 -10.82 -16.65
N PHE A 66 3.80 -11.15 -16.19
CA PHE A 66 3.48 -11.12 -14.76
C PHE A 66 4.26 -12.17 -13.97
N VAL A 67 4.38 -13.39 -14.50
CA VAL A 67 5.18 -14.47 -13.87
C VAL A 67 6.67 -14.13 -13.86
N VAL A 68 7.21 -13.56 -14.94
CA VAL A 68 8.62 -13.13 -15.02
C VAL A 68 8.88 -11.94 -14.09
N SER A 69 7.99 -10.95 -14.05
CA SER A 69 8.08 -9.83 -13.10
C SER A 69 7.96 -10.28 -11.66
N PHE A 70 7.07 -11.24 -11.35
CA PHE A 70 6.95 -11.82 -10.01
C PHE A 70 8.19 -12.63 -9.62
N ALA A 71 8.78 -13.39 -10.55
CA ALA A 71 10.03 -14.10 -10.33
C ALA A 71 11.21 -13.13 -10.12
N LEU A 72 11.30 -12.06 -10.91
CA LEU A 72 12.35 -11.05 -10.76
C LEU A 72 12.20 -10.21 -9.47
N PHE A 73 10.97 -9.91 -9.03
CA PHE A 73 10.73 -9.27 -7.73
C PHE A 73 11.16 -10.13 -6.54
N ASN A 74 10.98 -11.45 -6.63
CA ASN A 74 11.46 -12.38 -5.60
C ASN A 74 12.98 -12.61 -5.66
N SER A 75 13.61 -12.47 -6.84
CA SER A 75 15.06 -12.61 -7.01
C SER A 75 15.88 -11.38 -6.61
N PHE A 76 15.26 -10.20 -6.54
CA PHE A 76 15.92 -8.93 -6.20
C PHE A 76 15.50 -8.34 -4.85
N SER A 77 14.93 -9.16 -3.96
CA SER A 77 14.83 -8.80 -2.55
C SER A 77 16.19 -9.04 -1.89
N PRO A 78 16.90 -8.02 -1.36
CA PRO A 78 17.85 -8.28 -0.30
C PRO A 78 17.02 -8.81 0.87
N ILE A 79 17.13 -10.11 1.14
CA ILE A 79 16.68 -10.70 2.39
C ILE A 79 17.51 -10.03 3.50
N GLN A 80 17.00 -8.93 4.06
CA GLN A 80 17.23 -8.56 5.44
C GLN A 80 15.96 -8.86 6.21
N ILE A 81 15.78 -10.15 6.48
CA ILE A 81 15.10 -10.56 7.72
C ILE A 81 16.15 -10.35 8.82
N SER A 82 16.15 -9.17 9.43
CA SER A 82 16.83 -8.95 10.72
C SER A 82 15.80 -8.85 11.85
N SER A 83 15.15 -9.97 12.12
CA SER A 83 14.88 -10.36 13.49
C SER A 83 15.81 -11.54 13.83
N GLN A 84 17.12 -11.29 13.76
CA GLN A 84 18.06 -12.09 14.52
C GLN A 84 18.08 -11.51 15.93
N GLU A 85 17.36 -12.17 16.82
CA GLU A 85 17.83 -12.25 18.19
C GLU A 85 19.28 -12.73 18.13
N ILE A 86 20.20 -11.88 18.61
CA ILE A 86 21.55 -12.31 18.93
C ILE A 86 21.39 -13.20 20.17
N THR A 87 21.13 -14.48 19.96
CA THR A 87 21.53 -15.52 20.93
C THR A 87 22.86 -16.06 20.44
N GLY A 88 23.91 -15.70 21.16
CA GLY A 88 25.28 -16.00 20.82
C GLY A 88 25.55 -17.50 20.64
N TYR A 89 26.51 -17.75 19.76
CA TYR A 89 27.39 -18.91 19.67
C TYR A 89 26.78 -20.31 19.52
N ALA A 90 27.16 -20.93 18.41
CA ALA A 90 27.20 -22.37 18.25
C ALA A 90 28.03 -23.01 19.37
N VAL A 91 27.39 -23.82 20.21
CA VAL A 91 28.08 -24.85 20.98
C VAL A 91 27.61 -26.20 20.42
N SER A 92 28.58 -26.91 19.85
CA SER A 92 28.44 -28.26 19.31
C SER A 92 27.77 -29.20 20.30
N GLY A 93 26.97 -30.12 19.76
CA GLY A 93 26.20 -31.08 20.52
C GLY A 93 27.01 -31.93 21.50
N THR A 94 26.24 -32.49 22.43
CA THR A 94 26.46 -33.67 23.30
C THR A 94 26.72 -33.48 24.80
N ASN A 95 26.91 -32.28 25.35
CA ASN A 95 26.99 -32.09 26.83
C ASN A 95 26.24 -30.86 27.38
N GLY A 96 25.24 -30.34 26.65
CA GLY A 96 24.42 -29.23 27.12
C GLY A 96 23.31 -29.65 28.07
N GLY A 97 23.10 -28.89 29.14
CA GLY A 97 21.99 -29.03 30.09
C GLY A 97 21.46 -27.67 30.50
N CYS A 98 20.44 -27.63 31.34
CA CYS A 98 19.91 -26.36 31.84
C CYS A 98 20.54 -25.96 33.15
N CYS A 99 21.13 -24.76 33.20
CA CYS A 99 21.53 -24.15 34.46
C CYS A 99 20.33 -23.48 35.12
N THR A 100 19.82 -23.98 36.25
CA THR A 100 18.56 -23.48 36.82
C THR A 100 18.70 -22.14 37.53
N SER A 101 19.91 -21.66 37.79
CA SER A 101 20.15 -20.34 38.41
C SER A 101 20.07 -19.18 37.42
N ILE A 102 20.29 -19.44 36.13
CA ILE A 102 20.25 -18.43 35.05
C ILE A 102 19.32 -18.84 33.89
N CYS A 103 18.76 -20.05 33.95
CA CYS A 103 17.91 -20.70 32.95
C CYS A 103 18.38 -20.55 31.51
N GLN A 104 19.68 -20.72 31.34
CA GLN A 104 20.34 -20.79 30.05
C GLN A 104 20.80 -22.24 29.78
N GLN A 105 20.68 -22.66 28.53
CA GLN A 105 21.30 -23.91 28.09
C GLN A 105 22.80 -23.69 27.98
N THR A 106 23.55 -24.43 28.76
CA THR A 106 24.99 -24.23 28.93
C THR A 106 25.62 -25.56 29.34
N SER A 107 26.94 -25.57 29.50
CA SER A 107 27.65 -26.71 30.09
C SER A 107 27.56 -26.65 31.62
N LYS A 108 27.87 -27.75 32.30
CA LYS A 108 27.85 -27.78 33.77
C LYS A 108 28.90 -26.84 34.35
N GLU A 109 30.02 -26.69 33.65
CA GLU A 109 31.18 -25.90 34.04
C GLU A 109 30.90 -24.38 34.03
N GLU A 110 29.94 -23.95 33.20
CA GLU A 110 29.48 -22.56 33.08
C GLU A 110 28.30 -22.24 34.02
N CYS A 111 27.80 -23.24 34.77
CA CYS A 111 26.68 -23.09 35.68
C CYS A 111 27.12 -22.95 37.14
N TYR A 112 26.93 -21.77 37.71
CA TYR A 112 27.22 -21.50 39.12
C TYR A 112 26.16 -22.06 40.10
N GLY A 113 25.08 -22.65 39.59
CA GLY A 113 23.95 -23.17 40.37
C GLY A 113 23.63 -24.64 40.07
N ALA A 114 22.42 -25.08 40.42
CA ALA A 114 21.98 -26.42 40.07
C ALA A 114 21.87 -26.59 38.55
N PHE A 115 22.37 -27.71 38.04
CA PHE A 115 22.46 -28.01 36.61
C PHE A 115 21.72 -29.29 36.28
N MET A 116 20.84 -29.24 35.28
CA MET A 116 20.03 -30.36 34.80
C MET A 116 20.58 -30.86 33.47
N PRO A 117 21.46 -31.88 33.47
CA PRO A 117 22.10 -32.39 32.26
C PRO A 117 21.07 -32.97 31.28
N GLY A 118 21.20 -32.63 29.99
CA GLY A 118 20.34 -33.17 28.92
C GLY A 118 18.92 -32.61 28.85
N GLN A 119 18.50 -31.74 29.78
CA GLN A 119 17.19 -31.10 29.75
C GLN A 119 17.24 -29.68 29.19
N LYS A 120 16.26 -29.31 28.36
CA LYS A 120 16.11 -27.94 27.86
C LYS A 120 15.48 -27.06 28.94
N CYS A 121 16.00 -25.86 29.17
CA CYS A 121 15.48 -24.96 30.21
C CYS A 121 13.97 -24.68 30.10
N LYS A 122 13.44 -24.60 28.88
CA LYS A 122 12.00 -24.40 28.62
C LYS A 122 11.10 -25.53 29.14
N GLU A 123 11.65 -26.72 29.37
CA GLU A 123 10.93 -27.91 29.85
C GLU A 123 10.93 -28.00 31.38
N LEU A 124 11.74 -27.18 32.06
CA LEU A 124 11.84 -27.13 33.52
C LEU A 124 10.91 -26.07 34.09
N GLU A 125 10.07 -26.47 35.05
CA GLU A 125 9.09 -25.59 35.69
C GLU A 125 9.75 -24.45 36.48
N ALA A 126 10.91 -24.71 37.09
CA ALA A 126 11.73 -23.70 37.76
C ALA A 126 12.37 -22.66 36.79
N CYS A 127 12.38 -22.96 35.49
CA CYS A 127 12.95 -22.13 34.43
C CYS A 127 11.90 -21.50 33.53
N ARG A 128 10.82 -21.02 34.13
CA ARG A 128 9.85 -20.16 33.46
C ARG A 128 10.21 -18.70 33.71
N VAL A 129 10.43 -17.97 32.62
CA VAL A 129 10.55 -16.52 32.63
C VAL A 129 9.12 -15.97 32.70
N GLY A 130 8.81 -15.29 33.80
CA GLY A 130 7.54 -14.60 33.99
C GLY A 130 7.78 -13.15 34.38
N CYS A 131 6.70 -12.42 34.63
CA CYS A 131 6.79 -11.07 35.16
C CYS A 131 6.94 -11.09 36.68
N CYS A 132 7.98 -10.43 37.21
CA CYS A 132 8.07 -10.19 38.66
C CYS A 132 7.58 -8.78 38.97
N ILE A 133 6.54 -8.67 39.80
CA ILE A 133 6.04 -7.39 40.30
C ILE A 133 6.65 -7.17 41.67
N ASP A 134 7.57 -6.24 41.82
CA ASP A 134 8.20 -6.02 43.12
C ASP A 134 7.22 -5.41 44.15
N ARG A 135 7.64 -5.35 45.42
CA ARG A 135 6.83 -4.77 46.51
C ARG A 135 6.48 -3.29 46.30
N GLU A 136 7.19 -2.60 45.41
CA GLU A 136 6.96 -1.21 45.06
C GLU A 136 6.07 -1.06 43.81
N GLY A 137 5.72 -2.17 43.14
CA GLY A 137 4.81 -2.27 42.00
C GLY A 137 5.50 -2.29 40.63
N TYR A 138 6.82 -2.40 40.56
CA TYR A 138 7.56 -2.40 39.30
C TYR A 138 7.55 -3.79 38.65
N CYS A 139 7.30 -3.84 37.35
CA CYS A 139 7.38 -5.06 36.57
C CYS A 139 8.80 -5.27 36.03
N LEU A 140 9.42 -6.35 36.47
CA LEU A 140 10.75 -6.75 36.07
C LEU A 140 10.61 -7.93 35.09
N THR A 141 10.98 -7.69 33.83
CA THR A 141 11.12 -8.74 32.81
C THR A 141 12.38 -9.55 33.07
N ASN A 142 12.44 -10.78 32.53
CA ASN A 142 13.60 -11.69 32.65
C ASN A 142 13.89 -12.20 34.08
N TYR A 143 12.86 -12.36 34.92
CA TYR A 143 13.01 -12.97 36.25
C TYR A 143 12.58 -14.45 36.26
N LEU A 144 13.36 -15.26 36.98
CA LEU A 144 13.01 -16.64 37.28
C LEU A 144 11.88 -16.68 38.31
N TYR A 145 10.84 -17.46 38.02
CA TYR A 145 9.62 -17.59 38.83
C TYR A 145 9.92 -17.73 40.34
N GLY A 146 10.91 -18.55 40.70
CA GLY A 146 11.31 -18.78 42.10
C GLY A 146 12.07 -17.65 42.78
N ASN A 147 12.72 -16.75 42.03
CA ASN A 147 13.53 -15.66 42.59
C ASN A 147 12.71 -14.40 42.91
N CYS A 148 11.48 -14.31 42.41
CA CYS A 148 10.57 -13.22 42.74
C CYS A 148 9.87 -13.45 44.09
N ILE A 149 9.52 -14.71 44.37
CA ILE A 149 8.70 -15.11 45.52
C ILE A 149 9.57 -15.12 46.79
N GLY A 150 9.22 -14.26 47.76
CA GLY A 150 9.89 -14.18 49.05
C GLY A 150 10.18 -12.73 49.46
N SER A 151 11.35 -12.22 49.07
CA SER A 151 11.88 -10.93 49.55
C SER A 151 11.65 -9.75 48.60
N PHE A 152 11.32 -10.00 47.33
CA PHE A 152 11.32 -8.97 46.28
C PHE A 152 9.93 -8.65 45.71
N GLY A 153 9.01 -9.62 45.53
CA GLY A 153 7.74 -9.33 44.84
C GLY A 153 6.73 -10.48 44.71
N THR A 154 5.75 -10.28 43.83
CA THR A 154 4.74 -11.24 43.38
C THR A 154 5.05 -11.67 41.95
N SER A 155 5.16 -12.98 41.71
CA SER A 155 5.37 -13.51 40.36
C SER A 155 4.06 -13.72 39.62
N VAL A 156 4.00 -13.32 38.36
CA VAL A 156 2.91 -13.60 37.44
C VAL A 156 3.43 -14.47 36.29
N ASN A 157 2.74 -15.58 36.02
CA ASN A 157 3.09 -16.52 34.95
C ASN A 157 2.62 -16.02 33.56
N ARG A 158 3.01 -14.79 33.20
CA ARG A 158 2.80 -14.12 31.90
C ARG A 158 3.97 -13.19 31.61
N ASP A 159 4.12 -12.77 30.36
CA ASP A 159 5.10 -11.75 29.97
C ASP A 159 4.71 -10.39 30.58
N CYS A 160 5.66 -9.56 31.01
CA CYS A 160 5.33 -8.23 31.55
C CYS A 160 4.68 -7.30 30.52
N SER A 161 4.86 -7.55 29.23
CA SER A 161 4.17 -6.81 28.17
C SER A 161 2.66 -7.05 28.13
N ASP A 162 2.20 -8.18 28.67
CA ASP A 162 0.78 -8.51 28.85
C ASP A 162 0.23 -8.01 30.19
N ILE A 163 1.07 -7.41 31.04
CA ILE A 163 0.71 -6.89 32.36
C ILE A 163 0.41 -5.40 32.26
N VAL A 164 -0.85 -5.04 32.43
CA VAL A 164 -1.37 -3.68 32.21
C VAL A 164 -1.13 -2.73 33.41
N PHE A 165 -0.48 -3.21 34.48
CA PHE A 165 -0.55 -2.62 35.83
C PHE A 165 0.80 -2.43 36.56
N CYS A 166 1.82 -1.99 35.83
CA CYS A 166 3.18 -1.78 36.36
C CYS A 166 3.47 -0.30 36.73
N ARG A 167 4.17 -0.05 37.85
CA ARG A 167 4.59 1.29 38.33
C ARG A 167 5.80 1.83 37.56
N ASN A 168 5.97 3.16 37.52
CA ASN A 168 6.95 3.85 36.64
C ASN A 168 8.20 4.34 37.40
N LEU A 169 9.41 4.02 36.89
CA LEU A 169 10.73 4.31 37.50
C LEU A 169 11.21 5.74 37.24
N THR A 170 10.43 6.77 37.58
CA THR A 170 10.88 8.14 37.33
C THR A 170 11.87 8.70 38.36
N ASP A 171 12.28 7.98 39.40
CA ASP A 171 13.02 8.62 40.51
C ASP A 171 14.22 7.87 41.14
N LYS A 172 14.89 6.96 40.42
CA LYS A 172 16.28 6.58 40.78
C LYS A 172 17.15 6.35 39.55
N SER A 173 18.12 7.24 39.39
CA SER A 173 19.29 7.10 38.54
C SER A 173 20.13 5.89 38.99
N TYR A 174 19.95 4.71 38.40
CA TYR A 174 21.00 3.67 38.32
C TYR A 174 20.72 2.49 37.36
N ALA A 175 19.51 2.35 36.79
CA ALA A 175 19.13 1.15 36.02
C ALA A 175 19.15 1.28 34.49
N SER A 176 19.78 2.32 33.91
CA SER A 176 19.68 2.63 32.47
C SER A 176 20.64 1.86 31.55
N ARG A 177 21.25 0.74 31.98
CA ARG A 177 22.22 0.00 31.13
C ARG A 177 21.82 -1.40 30.69
N ILE A 178 20.70 -1.97 31.15
CA ILE A 178 20.38 -3.38 30.84
C ILE A 178 18.93 -3.61 30.33
N TYR A 179 17.99 -2.67 30.48
CA TYR A 179 16.57 -2.97 30.27
C TYR A 179 15.82 -1.96 29.40
N ASN A 180 15.10 -2.47 28.38
CA ASN A 180 14.09 -1.72 27.62
C ASN A 180 12.79 -1.70 28.42
N ILE A 181 12.54 -0.60 29.13
CA ILE A 181 11.36 -0.42 29.99
C ILE A 181 10.42 0.60 29.32
N LYS A 182 9.17 0.19 29.01
CA LYS A 182 8.12 1.10 28.54
C LYS A 182 7.33 1.62 29.75
N SER A 183 7.31 2.94 29.90
CA SER A 183 6.67 3.67 30.99
C SER A 183 5.20 4.01 30.69
N LYS A 184 4.34 4.00 31.71
CA LYS A 184 3.17 4.90 31.84
C LYS A 184 2.74 5.01 33.32
N LYS A 185 2.31 6.21 33.72
CA LYS A 185 1.91 6.59 35.10
C LYS A 185 0.61 5.90 35.53
N GLY A 186 0.52 5.62 36.84
CA GLY A 186 -0.76 5.47 37.56
C GLY A 186 -1.51 4.18 37.25
N ALA A 187 -2.59 3.95 37.98
CA ALA A 187 -3.58 2.91 37.67
C ALA A 187 -3.77 2.73 36.15
N GLY A 188 -3.52 1.51 35.66
CA GLY A 188 -3.61 1.22 34.24
C GLY A 188 -5.07 1.15 33.81
N ILE A 189 -5.46 1.99 32.85
CA ILE A 189 -6.78 1.96 32.22
C ILE A 189 -6.62 1.31 30.87
N SER A 190 -7.46 0.33 30.57
CA SER A 190 -7.58 -0.22 29.23
C SER A 190 -9.05 -0.25 28.84
N ALA A 191 -9.38 0.38 27.72
CA ALA A 191 -10.61 0.03 27.02
C ALA A 191 -10.29 -1.02 25.97
N GLY A 192 -11.12 -2.07 25.89
CA GLY A 192 -10.97 -3.08 24.85
C GLY A 192 -11.14 -2.51 23.44
N GLN A 193 -12.03 -1.52 23.29
CA GLN A 193 -12.21 -0.70 22.08
C GLN A 193 -12.08 0.78 22.45
N GLN A 194 -11.14 1.48 21.83
CA GLN A 194 -11.01 2.95 21.96
C GLN A 194 -11.89 3.70 20.97
N ALA A 195 -12.57 2.96 20.08
CA ALA A 195 -13.32 3.48 18.97
C ALA A 195 -14.44 2.48 18.62
N GLY A 196 -15.68 2.96 18.45
CA GLY A 196 -16.83 2.14 18.01
C GLY A 196 -17.95 2.96 17.37
N TYR A 197 -18.89 2.31 16.67
CA TYR A 197 -20.07 2.99 16.13
C TYR A 197 -21.08 3.31 17.24
N TYR A 198 -22.00 4.24 16.99
CA TYR A 198 -23.16 4.46 17.85
C TYR A 198 -23.94 3.15 18.04
N LYS A 199 -24.38 2.88 19.27
CA LYS A 199 -24.92 1.59 19.76
C LYS A 199 -23.90 0.44 19.89
N SER A 200 -22.60 0.71 19.76
CA SER A 200 -21.56 -0.27 20.11
C SER A 200 -21.33 -0.33 21.62
N SER A 201 -20.80 -1.48 22.06
CA SER A 201 -20.37 -1.71 23.43
C SER A 201 -18.88 -1.41 23.59
N PHE A 202 -18.51 -0.63 24.60
CA PHE A 202 -17.14 -0.30 24.94
C PHE A 202 -16.80 -0.93 26.30
N SER A 203 -15.83 -1.83 26.34
CA SER A 203 -15.33 -2.35 27.62
C SER A 203 -14.43 -1.30 28.26
N ILE A 204 -14.75 -0.87 29.48
CA ILE A 204 -13.98 0.07 30.29
C ILE A 204 -13.38 -0.69 31.46
N LYS A 205 -12.05 -0.62 31.62
CA LYS A 205 -11.35 -1.28 32.72
C LYS A 205 -10.38 -0.34 33.43
N TYR A 206 -10.27 -0.49 34.74
CA TYR A 206 -9.42 0.31 35.61
C TYR A 206 -8.72 -0.57 36.64
N TYR A 207 -7.39 -0.60 36.64
CA TYR A 207 -6.62 -1.32 37.66
C TYR A 207 -6.31 -0.44 38.86
N LEU A 208 -6.72 -0.86 40.05
CA LEU A 208 -6.47 -0.13 41.29
C LEU A 208 -5.34 -0.79 42.09
N TYR A 209 -4.24 -0.08 42.33
CA TYR A 209 -3.09 -0.65 43.06
C TYR A 209 -3.39 -0.99 44.52
N ASP A 210 -4.23 -0.19 45.17
CA ASP A 210 -4.61 -0.38 46.57
C ASP A 210 -6.11 -0.25 46.72
N LYS A 211 -6.78 -1.38 46.99
CA LYS A 211 -8.22 -1.44 47.28
C LYS A 211 -8.53 -1.29 48.77
N SER A 212 -7.53 -1.14 49.63
CA SER A 212 -7.77 -0.92 51.05
C SER A 212 -8.59 0.36 51.21
N ASN A 213 -9.73 0.24 51.89
CA ASN A 213 -10.72 1.30 52.07
C ASN A 213 -11.47 1.79 50.82
N VAL A 214 -11.37 1.13 49.66
CA VAL A 214 -12.25 1.47 48.53
C VAL A 214 -13.63 0.86 48.72
N LEU A 215 -14.65 1.68 48.49
CA LEU A 215 -16.06 1.31 48.51
C LEU A 215 -16.55 0.97 47.09
N SER A 216 -16.24 1.83 46.12
CA SER A 216 -16.65 1.63 44.72
C SER A 216 -15.75 2.37 43.74
N VAL A 217 -15.65 1.86 42.51
CA VAL A 217 -15.01 2.54 41.37
C VAL A 217 -16.08 2.84 40.33
N ILE A 218 -16.13 4.07 39.84
CA ILE A 218 -17.13 4.55 38.88
C ILE A 218 -16.39 5.17 37.69
N ALA A 219 -16.79 4.81 36.48
CA ALA A 219 -16.42 5.51 35.27
C ALA A 219 -17.50 6.54 34.92
N GLU A 220 -17.13 7.81 34.83
CA GLU A 220 -17.98 8.88 34.32
C GLU A 220 -17.63 9.13 32.85
N ILE A 221 -18.64 9.07 31.99
CA ILE A 221 -18.50 9.35 30.56
C ILE A 221 -18.76 10.84 30.37
N VAL A 222 -17.80 11.55 29.79
CA VAL A 222 -17.80 13.01 29.72
C VAL A 222 -17.78 13.46 28.26
N ASP A 223 -18.77 14.27 27.88
CA ASP A 223 -18.83 14.95 26.58
C ASP A 223 -18.60 16.44 26.80
N SER A 224 -17.52 16.98 26.24
CA SER A 224 -17.25 18.43 26.26
C SER A 224 -17.29 19.06 27.67
N GLY A 225 -16.88 18.30 28.70
CA GLY A 225 -16.86 18.70 30.10
C GLY A 225 -18.13 18.37 30.90
N ALA A 226 -19.20 17.90 30.26
CA ALA A 226 -20.43 17.47 30.92
C ALA A 226 -20.50 15.94 31.07
N ILE A 227 -20.89 15.45 32.24
CA ILE A 227 -21.11 14.01 32.45
C ILE A 227 -22.40 13.62 31.72
N VAL A 228 -22.27 12.67 30.78
CA VAL A 228 -23.38 12.18 29.95
C VAL A 228 -23.87 10.80 30.37
N ASP A 229 -23.06 10.03 31.09
CA ASP A 229 -23.44 8.75 31.71
C ASP A 229 -22.44 8.41 32.83
N SER A 230 -22.83 7.49 33.71
CA SER A 230 -21.93 6.89 34.69
C SER A 230 -22.12 5.38 34.77
N LEU A 231 -21.03 4.68 35.05
CA LEU A 231 -20.96 3.22 35.06
C LEU A 231 -20.15 2.74 36.25
N ALA A 232 -20.76 1.96 37.13
CA ALA A 232 -20.01 1.27 38.18
C ALA A 232 -19.09 0.20 37.55
N LEU A 233 -17.85 0.14 38.01
CA LEU A 233 -16.89 -0.89 37.63
C LEU A 233 -16.77 -1.91 38.77
N TYR A 234 -16.65 -3.20 38.41
CA TYR A 234 -16.64 -4.31 39.37
C TYR A 234 -15.33 -5.10 39.27
N ASP A 235 -14.89 -5.65 40.40
CA ASP A 235 -13.81 -6.64 40.54
C ASP A 235 -14.43 -7.92 41.15
N ASP A 236 -15.38 -8.50 40.43
CA ASP A 236 -16.18 -9.67 40.79
C ASP A 236 -15.86 -10.93 39.98
N GLY A 237 -14.96 -10.84 38.99
CA GLY A 237 -14.64 -11.91 38.06
C GLY A 237 -15.64 -12.02 36.90
N PHE A 238 -16.53 -11.04 36.75
CA PHE A 238 -17.48 -10.88 35.66
C PHE A 238 -17.28 -9.51 34.98
N HIS A 239 -18.20 -9.02 34.15
CA HIS A 239 -18.11 -7.64 33.60
C HIS A 239 -16.81 -7.28 32.84
N ASN A 240 -16.10 -8.29 32.30
CA ASN A 240 -14.80 -8.16 31.63
C ASN A 240 -13.66 -7.65 32.53
N ASP A 241 -13.75 -7.85 33.83
CA ASP A 241 -12.81 -7.36 34.83
C ASP A 241 -11.60 -8.27 35.07
N GLY A 242 -11.64 -9.55 34.67
CA GLY A 242 -10.54 -10.48 34.91
C GLY A 242 -10.92 -11.54 35.93
N ALA A 243 -10.02 -11.82 36.88
CA ALA A 243 -10.30 -12.74 37.96
C ALA A 243 -10.80 -11.95 39.17
N LYS A 244 -11.77 -12.51 39.90
CA LYS A 244 -12.28 -11.88 41.12
C LYS A 244 -11.15 -11.52 42.10
N ASN A 245 -11.21 -10.31 42.64
CA ASN A 245 -10.30 -9.73 43.61
C ASN A 245 -8.87 -9.48 43.12
N ASP A 246 -8.63 -9.43 41.80
CA ASP A 246 -7.32 -9.13 41.23
C ASP A 246 -7.02 -7.62 41.10
N ASN A 247 -7.94 -6.78 41.59
CA ASN A 247 -7.93 -5.32 41.56
C ASN A 247 -8.09 -4.70 40.16
N LEU A 248 -8.39 -5.50 39.14
CA LEU A 248 -8.83 -4.99 37.86
C LEU A 248 -10.36 -4.83 37.92
N TYR A 249 -10.82 -3.58 37.83
CA TYR A 249 -12.25 -3.27 37.80
C TYR A 249 -12.71 -3.13 36.36
N GLY A 250 -13.84 -3.71 35.98
CA GLY A 250 -14.35 -3.69 34.61
C GLY A 250 -15.86 -3.53 34.52
N ASN A 251 -16.32 -2.96 33.41
CA ASN A 251 -17.71 -3.05 32.93
C ASN A 251 -17.82 -2.67 31.44
N ASN A 252 -18.99 -2.88 30.84
CA ASN A 252 -19.29 -2.52 29.45
C ASN A 252 -20.25 -1.34 29.38
N TRP A 253 -19.80 -0.27 28.73
CA TRP A 253 -20.63 0.89 28.42
C TRP A 253 -21.28 0.77 27.05
N GLN A 254 -22.54 1.19 26.92
CA GLN A 254 -23.27 1.18 25.65
C GLN A 254 -23.42 2.61 25.13
N SER A 255 -22.90 2.87 23.92
CA SER A 255 -22.97 4.22 23.34
C SER A 255 -24.37 4.66 22.95
N SER A 256 -25.37 3.77 22.99
CA SER A 256 -26.77 4.15 22.83
C SER A 256 -27.30 5.04 23.96
N LYS A 257 -26.58 5.14 25.09
CA LYS A 257 -26.97 5.96 26.24
C LYS A 257 -26.75 7.46 26.04
N ILE A 258 -25.89 7.85 25.09
CA ILE A 258 -25.82 9.26 24.66
C ILE A 258 -26.89 9.54 23.60
N LYS A 259 -27.32 10.80 23.52
CA LYS A 259 -28.24 11.25 22.47
C LYS A 259 -27.63 10.97 21.09
N ASP A 260 -28.48 10.52 20.17
CA ASP A 260 -28.11 10.32 18.76
C ASP A 260 -27.49 11.60 18.19
N PHE A 261 -26.48 11.43 17.34
CA PHE A 261 -25.67 12.52 16.82
C PHE A 261 -25.12 12.17 15.44
N GLU A 262 -24.79 13.21 14.67
CA GLU A 262 -24.11 13.07 13.39
C GLU A 262 -22.60 13.21 13.55
N GLY A 263 -21.85 12.48 12.74
CA GLY A 263 -20.40 12.59 12.70
C GLY A 263 -19.67 11.83 13.81
N PHE A 264 -18.64 12.44 14.39
CA PHE A 264 -17.75 11.83 15.38
C PHE A 264 -17.85 12.54 16.71
N LYS A 265 -17.84 11.78 17.81
CA LYS A 265 -17.80 12.33 19.16
C LYS A 265 -16.67 11.67 19.94
N SER A 266 -15.73 12.49 20.43
CA SER A 266 -14.75 12.05 21.42
C SER A 266 -15.35 12.23 22.80
N LEU A 267 -15.36 11.16 23.58
CA LEU A 267 -15.83 11.16 24.96
C LEU A 267 -14.62 10.90 25.86
N ASP A 268 -14.47 11.70 26.90
CA ASP A 268 -13.50 11.46 27.94
C ASP A 268 -14.09 10.51 28.98
N ILE A 269 -13.25 9.68 29.59
CA ILE A 269 -13.59 8.77 30.66
C ILE A 269 -12.86 9.27 31.90
N ASP A 270 -13.63 9.78 32.86
CA ASP A 270 -13.13 10.11 34.18
C ASP A 270 -13.35 8.91 35.11
N ILE A 271 -12.41 8.68 36.03
CA ILE A 271 -12.54 7.62 37.04
C ILE A 271 -12.73 8.26 38.41
N VAL A 272 -13.80 7.87 39.09
CA VAL A 272 -14.11 8.29 40.46
C VAL A 272 -13.97 7.09 41.38
N ILE A 273 -13.03 7.18 42.31
CA ILE A 273 -12.82 6.19 43.37
C ILE A 273 -13.50 6.74 44.62
N VAL A 274 -14.46 5.99 45.16
CA VAL A 274 -15.16 6.33 46.40
C VAL A 274 -14.60 5.47 47.51
N TYR A 275 -14.18 6.09 48.62
CA TYR A 275 -13.62 5.42 49.78
C TYR A 275 -14.70 5.18 50.86
N LYS A 276 -14.45 4.22 51.76
CA LYS A 276 -15.36 3.84 52.84
C LYS A 276 -15.59 4.95 53.87
N ASP A 277 -14.69 5.91 53.96
CA ASP A 277 -14.82 7.09 54.82
C ASP A 277 -15.69 8.21 54.21
N GLY A 278 -16.22 7.99 52.99
CA GLY A 278 -17.07 8.94 52.26
C GLY A 278 -16.30 9.93 51.39
N THR A 279 -14.96 9.93 51.42
CA THR A 279 -14.15 10.75 50.51
C THR A 279 -14.11 10.13 49.11
N ASN A 280 -13.75 10.93 48.10
CA ASN A 280 -13.52 10.44 46.75
C ASN A 280 -12.28 11.06 46.11
N THR A 281 -11.73 10.35 45.12
CA THR A 281 -10.69 10.87 44.23
C THR A 281 -11.16 10.75 42.80
N LYS A 282 -11.08 11.85 42.04
CA LYS A 282 -11.43 11.90 40.63
C LYS A 282 -10.18 12.03 39.77
N ILE A 283 -10.04 11.14 38.80
CA ILE A 283 -9.00 11.15 37.78
C ILE A 283 -9.66 11.57 36.48
N SER A 284 -9.46 12.83 36.09
CA SER A 284 -10.02 13.37 34.85
C SER A 284 -9.25 12.94 33.61
N LYS A 285 -9.97 12.74 32.50
CA LYS A 285 -9.43 12.33 31.20
C LYS A 285 -8.51 11.13 31.30
N ALA A 286 -8.93 10.18 32.13
CA ALA A 286 -8.16 8.98 32.41
C ALA A 286 -8.04 8.12 31.13
N GLN A 287 -9.04 8.21 30.25
CA GLN A 287 -9.02 7.72 28.87
C GLN A 287 -9.93 8.58 27.99
N SER A 288 -9.82 8.44 26.67
CA SER A 288 -10.85 8.89 25.72
C SER A 288 -11.30 7.74 24.81
N ILE A 289 -12.58 7.75 24.42
CA ILE A 289 -13.16 6.85 23.41
C ILE A 289 -13.80 7.68 22.30
N VAL A 290 -13.81 7.15 21.07
CA VAL A 290 -14.45 7.82 19.94
C VAL A 290 -15.67 7.03 19.48
N VAL A 291 -16.81 7.71 19.41
CA VAL A 291 -18.07 7.15 18.92
C VAL A 291 -18.38 7.73 17.54
N VAL A 292 -18.62 6.86 16.57
CA VAL A 292 -19.05 7.24 15.21
C VAL A 292 -20.57 7.20 15.14
N GLY A 293 -21.19 8.37 15.08
CA GLY A 293 -22.63 8.55 14.90
C GLY A 293 -23.09 8.27 13.47
N LYS A 294 -24.24 8.85 13.09
CA LYS A 294 -24.69 8.82 11.69
C LYS A 294 -23.72 9.66 10.86
N SER A 295 -23.01 9.04 9.94
CA SER A 295 -22.07 9.72 9.06
C SER A 295 -22.04 9.04 7.71
N LYS A 296 -22.02 9.83 6.64
CA LYS A 296 -21.67 9.33 5.30
C LYS A 296 -20.16 9.25 5.10
N CYS A 297 -19.37 9.81 6.01
CA CYS A 297 -17.91 9.74 5.99
C CYS A 297 -17.46 8.82 7.12
N LEU A 298 -17.12 7.58 6.75
CA LEU A 298 -16.79 6.52 7.70
C LEU A 298 -15.27 6.31 7.72
N PRO A 299 -14.67 6.05 8.88
CA PRO A 299 -13.23 5.81 8.94
C PRO A 299 -12.88 4.41 8.39
N ILE A 300 -11.69 4.27 7.81
CA ILE A 300 -11.17 3.00 7.26
C ILE A 300 -10.43 2.17 8.34
N TYR A 301 -9.73 2.81 9.28
CA TYR A 301 -9.02 2.15 10.39
C TYR A 301 -9.48 2.69 11.73
N ALA A 302 -9.40 1.88 12.80
CA ALA A 302 -9.88 2.17 14.17
C ALA A 302 -9.23 3.38 14.91
N GLU A 303 -8.22 4.03 14.34
CA GLU A 303 -7.62 5.24 14.93
C GLU A 303 -8.47 6.48 14.55
N TRP A 304 -9.42 6.83 15.41
CA TRP A 304 -10.39 7.90 15.14
C TRP A 304 -10.12 9.15 16.00
N GLY A 305 -10.58 10.31 15.52
CA GLY A 305 -10.82 11.47 16.40
C GLY A 305 -9.66 12.45 16.65
N ASN A 306 -8.42 12.18 16.22
CA ASN A 306 -7.38 13.21 16.27
C ASN A 306 -7.45 14.12 15.03
N THR A 307 -8.18 15.23 15.13
CA THR A 307 -8.35 16.24 14.06
C THR A 307 -7.05 16.98 13.70
N SER A 308 -5.98 16.83 14.49
CA SER A 308 -4.67 17.40 14.17
C SER A 308 -3.88 16.60 13.11
N LYS A 309 -4.32 15.39 12.76
CA LYS A 309 -3.78 14.58 11.64
C LYS A 309 -4.37 14.98 10.28
N TYR A 310 -3.65 14.73 9.19
CA TYR A 310 -4.13 14.95 7.81
C TYR A 310 -5.29 14.01 7.47
N GLY A 311 -6.36 14.51 6.87
CA GLY A 311 -7.44 13.67 6.36
C GLY A 311 -7.16 13.20 4.93
N MET A 312 -7.31 11.91 4.67
CA MET A 312 -7.37 11.32 3.33
C MET A 312 -8.73 10.66 3.16
N ILE A 313 -9.59 11.27 2.34
CA ILE A 313 -10.98 10.88 2.14
C ILE A 313 -11.09 10.16 0.80
N PHE A 314 -11.40 8.88 0.84
CA PHE A 314 -11.62 8.05 -0.34
C PHE A 314 -13.09 8.11 -0.75
N ALA A 315 -13.35 8.35 -2.02
CA ALA A 315 -14.69 8.36 -2.57
C ALA A 315 -14.76 7.50 -3.84
N ALA A 316 -15.95 7.01 -4.14
CA ALA A 316 -16.19 6.12 -5.27
C ALA A 316 -16.76 6.88 -6.47
N ASP A 317 -16.16 6.65 -7.63
CA ASP A 317 -16.75 6.93 -8.95
C ASP A 317 -16.75 5.66 -9.80
N ASN A 318 -17.84 5.40 -10.53
CA ASN A 318 -18.04 4.18 -11.32
C ASN A 318 -17.99 2.84 -10.56
N TYR A 319 -18.20 2.84 -9.23
CA TYR A 319 -18.38 1.61 -8.44
C TYR A 319 -19.83 1.11 -8.55
N ASN A 320 -20.04 -0.21 -8.65
CA ASN A 320 -21.38 -0.81 -8.74
C ASN A 320 -22.20 -0.60 -7.45
N SER A 321 -23.44 -0.12 -7.56
CA SER A 321 -24.27 0.34 -6.43
C SER A 321 -24.66 -0.71 -5.38
N SER A 322 -24.59 -2.01 -5.69
CA SER A 322 -24.99 -3.08 -4.77
C SER A 322 -23.87 -3.60 -3.85
N SER A 323 -22.60 -3.34 -4.17
CA SER A 323 -21.41 -3.76 -3.39
C SER A 323 -20.28 -2.73 -3.38
N GLY A 324 -20.50 -1.56 -3.97
CA GLY A 324 -19.48 -0.60 -4.35
C GLY A 324 -18.68 -0.06 -3.16
N TYR A 325 -19.31 0.07 -1.99
CA TYR A 325 -18.62 0.57 -0.81
C TYR A 325 -17.66 -0.45 -0.18
N GLY A 326 -17.97 -1.74 -0.25
CA GLY A 326 -17.03 -2.79 0.18
C GLY A 326 -15.82 -2.88 -0.75
N GLN A 327 -16.04 -2.73 -2.06
CA GLN A 327 -14.94 -2.66 -3.02
C GLN A 327 -14.11 -1.38 -2.84
N LEU A 328 -14.76 -0.23 -2.62
CA LEU A 328 -14.09 1.04 -2.32
C LEU A 328 -13.17 0.91 -1.11
N GLU A 329 -13.65 0.29 -0.02
CA GLU A 329 -12.84 0.09 1.18
C GLU A 329 -11.62 -0.81 0.92
N SER A 330 -11.80 -1.89 0.16
CA SER A 330 -10.70 -2.78 -0.24
C SER A 330 -9.66 -2.06 -1.12
N ASP A 331 -10.13 -1.29 -2.09
CA ASP A 331 -9.27 -0.54 -3.00
C ASP A 331 -8.54 0.59 -2.28
N ALA A 332 -9.23 1.33 -1.41
CA ALA A 332 -8.64 2.35 -0.56
C ALA A 332 -7.58 1.75 0.37
N ASN A 333 -7.84 0.59 0.99
CA ASN A 333 -6.85 -0.10 1.81
C ASN A 333 -5.61 -0.51 1.01
N SER A 334 -5.79 -1.02 -0.21
CA SER A 334 -4.69 -1.38 -1.11
C SER A 334 -3.89 -0.15 -1.53
N PHE A 335 -4.57 0.95 -1.85
CA PHE A 335 -3.99 2.24 -2.20
C PHE A 335 -3.17 2.81 -1.04
N ILE A 336 -3.71 2.81 0.18
CA ILE A 336 -3.00 3.22 1.40
C ILE A 336 -1.79 2.32 1.61
N GLY A 337 -1.94 1.00 1.48
CA GLY A 337 -0.83 0.06 1.58
C GLY A 337 0.31 0.40 0.62
N ALA A 338 -0.01 0.65 -0.65
CA ALA A 338 0.98 1.04 -1.65
C ALA A 338 1.65 2.39 -1.32
N LEU A 339 0.87 3.43 -0.99
CA LEU A 339 1.37 4.76 -0.68
C LEU A 339 2.27 4.79 0.57
N PHE A 340 1.96 4.01 1.60
CA PHE A 340 2.74 3.99 2.85
C PHE A 340 3.82 2.91 2.88
N SER A 341 3.96 2.12 1.80
CA SER A 341 5.06 1.16 1.62
C SER A 341 6.32 1.77 0.98
N ILE A 342 6.19 2.97 0.40
CA ILE A 342 7.28 3.70 -0.28
C ILE A 342 7.95 4.70 0.67
N GLY A 343 9.26 4.90 0.46
CA GLY A 343 10.18 5.80 1.18
C GLY A 343 9.55 6.84 2.11
N GLY A 344 9.40 8.09 1.66
CA GLY A 344 9.02 9.23 2.50
C GLY A 344 7.67 9.16 3.22
N PHE A 345 6.80 8.22 2.84
CA PHE A 345 5.56 7.92 3.56
C PHE A 345 5.70 6.77 4.57
N SER A 346 6.75 5.94 4.44
CA SER A 346 7.06 4.89 5.41
C SER A 346 7.28 5.51 6.79
N GLY A 347 6.51 5.05 7.78
CA GLY A 347 6.51 5.59 9.15
C GLY A 347 5.68 6.86 9.36
N SER A 348 5.13 7.50 8.31
CA SER A 348 4.28 8.69 8.46
C SER A 348 2.78 8.39 8.51
N LYS A 349 2.38 7.11 8.36
CA LYS A 349 0.97 6.68 8.43
C LYS A 349 0.23 7.18 9.66
N ALA A 350 0.92 7.26 10.80
CA ALA A 350 0.37 7.76 12.06
C ALA A 350 -0.07 9.24 12.00
N ASN A 351 0.41 10.02 11.02
CA ASN A 351 0.06 11.43 10.82
C ASN A 351 -1.22 11.63 9.99
N PHE A 352 -1.85 10.54 9.53
CA PHE A 352 -3.03 10.58 8.68
C PHE A 352 -4.23 9.90 9.35
N ASN A 353 -5.42 10.41 9.05
CA ASN A 353 -6.70 9.76 9.24
C ASN A 353 -7.27 9.38 7.88
N PHE A 354 -7.85 8.19 7.79
CA PHE A 354 -8.35 7.64 6.53
C PHE A 354 -9.86 7.45 6.62
N TYR A 355 -10.58 8.00 5.65
CA TYR A 355 -12.03 7.95 5.60
C TYR A 355 -12.50 7.44 4.25
N ARG A 356 -13.68 6.85 4.20
CA ARG A 356 -14.44 6.52 3.00
C ARG A 356 -15.76 7.28 3.01
N LEU A 357 -16.08 7.90 1.89
CA LEU A 357 -17.32 8.61 1.66
C LEU A 357 -18.33 7.66 1.03
N GLU A 358 -19.42 7.38 1.75
CA GLU A 358 -20.55 6.57 1.30
C GLU A 358 -21.54 7.39 0.45
N GLU A 359 -21.02 8.06 -0.56
CA GLU A 359 -21.82 8.82 -1.52
C GLU A 359 -21.21 8.67 -2.92
N ALA A 360 -22.04 8.30 -3.90
CA ALA A 360 -21.59 8.15 -5.28
C ALA A 360 -21.35 9.54 -5.87
N LEU A 361 -20.13 9.78 -6.36
CA LEU A 361 -19.71 11.09 -6.88
C LEU A 361 -19.80 11.21 -8.41
N SER A 362 -20.39 10.21 -9.08
CA SER A 362 -20.34 10.11 -10.53
C SER A 362 -20.80 11.37 -11.24
N TYR A 363 -19.93 11.90 -12.10
CA TYR A 363 -20.14 13.10 -12.92
C TYR A 363 -20.27 14.43 -12.13
N LEU A 364 -19.83 14.47 -10.87
CA LEU A 364 -19.78 15.72 -10.10
C LEU A 364 -18.52 16.53 -10.41
N ASN A 365 -18.67 17.85 -10.48
CA ASN A 365 -17.55 18.77 -10.57
C ASN A 365 -16.82 18.92 -9.22
N THR A 366 -15.62 19.51 -9.26
CA THR A 366 -14.73 19.69 -8.10
C THR A 366 -15.43 20.40 -6.93
N GLN A 367 -16.22 21.44 -7.19
CA GLN A 367 -16.98 22.17 -6.16
C GLN A 367 -18.01 21.29 -5.46
N ALA A 368 -18.76 20.49 -6.22
CA ALA A 368 -19.77 19.59 -5.66
C ALA A 368 -19.13 18.52 -4.78
N ILE A 369 -18.00 17.94 -5.20
CA ILE A 369 -17.27 16.94 -4.41
C ILE A 369 -16.76 17.56 -3.10
N ALA A 370 -16.14 18.75 -3.16
CA ALA A 370 -15.68 19.45 -1.98
C ALA A 370 -16.84 19.78 -1.02
N SER A 371 -17.99 20.19 -1.56
CA SER A 371 -19.19 20.48 -0.77
C SER A 371 -19.71 19.24 -0.05
N ILE A 372 -19.80 18.09 -0.74
CA ILE A 372 -20.22 16.82 -0.15
C ILE A 372 -19.24 16.38 0.94
N ALA A 373 -17.93 16.45 0.68
CA ALA A 373 -16.92 16.12 1.69
C ALA A 373 -17.05 17.03 2.91
N SER A 374 -17.26 18.34 2.71
CA SER A 374 -17.42 19.30 3.82
C SER A 374 -18.67 19.08 4.65
N SER A 375 -19.78 18.64 4.04
CA SER A 375 -21.03 18.37 4.75
C SER A 375 -21.07 16.97 5.38
N SER A 376 -20.34 16.01 4.81
CA SER A 376 -20.37 14.61 5.24
C SER A 376 -19.24 14.22 6.17
N CYS A 377 -18.09 14.91 6.12
CA CYS A 377 -16.91 14.63 6.94
C CYS A 377 -16.71 15.77 7.97
N PRO A 378 -17.07 15.56 9.26
CA PRO A 378 -17.06 16.60 10.30
C PRO A 378 -15.70 17.24 10.59
N SER A 379 -14.59 16.60 10.20
CA SER A 379 -13.23 17.10 10.39
C SER A 379 -12.55 17.53 9.10
N TYR A 380 -13.30 17.61 7.99
CA TYR A 380 -12.74 18.00 6.70
C TYR A 380 -12.22 19.44 6.73
N SER A 381 -10.99 19.60 6.26
CA SER A 381 -10.34 20.88 6.03
C SER A 381 -9.87 20.96 4.58
N ASN A 382 -10.40 21.92 3.83
CA ASN A 382 -10.01 22.15 2.43
C ASN A 382 -8.54 22.58 2.24
N THR A 383 -7.87 23.06 3.30
CA THR A 383 -6.46 23.44 3.26
C THR A 383 -5.53 22.27 3.57
N LYS A 384 -6.01 21.31 4.36
CA LYS A 384 -5.20 20.21 4.90
C LYS A 384 -5.47 18.88 4.21
N ASP A 385 -6.73 18.57 3.97
CA ASP A 385 -7.16 17.22 3.63
C ASP A 385 -7.17 17.00 2.12
N LEU A 386 -7.02 15.73 1.75
CA LEU A 386 -7.03 15.27 0.37
C LEU A 386 -8.26 14.40 0.12
N ILE A 387 -8.96 14.66 -0.98
CA ILE A 387 -10.05 13.80 -1.46
C ILE A 387 -9.48 12.95 -2.60
N ILE A 388 -9.47 11.63 -2.44
CA ILE A 388 -9.06 10.67 -3.47
C ILE A 388 -10.31 9.99 -4.00
N VAL A 389 -10.74 10.41 -5.18
CA VAL A 389 -11.82 9.78 -5.94
C VAL A 389 -11.21 8.62 -6.73
N LEU A 390 -11.52 7.40 -6.30
CA LEU A 390 -11.13 6.21 -7.02
C LEU A 390 -12.14 5.94 -8.14
N ASP A 391 -11.63 5.70 -9.34
CA ASP A 391 -12.42 5.34 -10.51
C ASP A 391 -11.70 4.24 -11.30
N PRO A 392 -12.23 3.00 -11.34
CA PRO A 392 -11.64 1.90 -12.10
C PRO A 392 -11.49 2.15 -13.61
N LYS A 393 -12.23 3.12 -14.18
CA LYS A 393 -12.17 3.51 -15.59
C LYS A 393 -11.21 4.67 -15.85
N GLU A 394 -10.74 5.35 -14.82
CA GLU A 394 -9.82 6.47 -14.98
C GLU A 394 -8.46 5.97 -15.46
N GLU A 395 -7.98 6.55 -16.56
CA GLU A 395 -6.75 6.13 -17.22
C GLU A 395 -5.51 6.78 -16.58
N TYR A 396 -5.64 8.04 -16.16
CA TYR A 396 -4.54 8.85 -15.62
C TYR A 396 -4.87 9.42 -14.25
N CYS A 397 -3.85 9.77 -13.47
CA CYS A 397 -4.08 10.55 -12.25
C CYS A 397 -4.32 12.01 -12.65
N ILE A 398 -5.47 12.54 -12.25
CA ILE A 398 -5.87 13.92 -12.48
C ILE A 398 -5.94 14.64 -11.13
N SER A 399 -5.27 15.78 -11.04
CA SER A 399 -5.30 16.64 -9.85
C SER A 399 -6.14 17.87 -10.14
N GLU A 400 -7.26 17.99 -9.43
CA GLU A 400 -8.16 19.14 -9.49
C GLU A 400 -7.95 20.01 -8.24
N ASN A 401 -7.58 21.28 -8.44
CA ASN A 401 -7.28 22.23 -7.37
C ASN A 401 -6.25 21.72 -6.33
N LYS A 402 -5.36 20.80 -6.72
CA LYS A 402 -4.34 20.15 -5.85
C LYS A 402 -4.88 19.35 -4.65
N LYS A 403 -6.21 19.29 -4.47
CA LYS A 403 -6.83 18.71 -3.28
C LYS A 403 -7.80 17.58 -3.59
N ILE A 404 -8.29 17.52 -4.83
CA ILE A 404 -9.13 16.44 -5.31
C ILE A 404 -8.36 15.67 -6.36
N ILE A 405 -8.09 14.41 -6.08
CA ILE A 405 -7.35 13.51 -6.95
C ILE A 405 -8.33 12.50 -7.52
N ARG A 406 -8.44 12.42 -8.84
CA ARG A 406 -9.16 11.36 -9.55
C ARG A 406 -8.13 10.41 -10.12
N THR A 407 -8.25 9.12 -9.80
CA THR A 407 -7.28 8.12 -10.27
C THR A 407 -7.86 6.72 -10.25
N ASN A 408 -7.22 5.82 -11.01
CA ASN A 408 -7.45 4.40 -10.89
C ASN A 408 -7.11 3.90 -9.47
N PRO A 409 -7.84 2.93 -8.90
CA PRO A 409 -7.45 2.26 -7.65
C PRO A 409 -6.15 1.46 -7.80
N SER A 410 -5.85 0.93 -8.98
CA SER A 410 -4.62 0.18 -9.27
C SER A 410 -3.50 1.12 -9.68
N VAL A 411 -2.74 1.64 -8.71
CA VAL A 411 -1.62 2.55 -8.95
C VAL A 411 -0.31 2.04 -8.36
N LEU A 412 0.78 2.51 -8.95
CA LEU A 412 2.11 2.48 -8.36
C LEU A 412 2.55 3.90 -8.02
N PHE A 413 3.54 4.02 -7.15
CA PHE A 413 4.15 5.29 -6.78
C PHE A 413 5.63 5.28 -7.08
N TYR A 414 6.19 6.41 -7.49
CA TYR A 414 7.64 6.52 -7.67
C TYR A 414 8.37 6.38 -6.33
N SER A 415 9.51 5.67 -6.33
CA SER A 415 10.28 5.36 -5.12
C SER A 415 11.12 6.52 -4.58
N ASN A 416 11.23 7.63 -5.32
CA ASN A 416 12.08 8.78 -5.00
C ASN A 416 11.45 9.79 -4.01
N ILE A 417 10.30 9.47 -3.42
CA ILE A 417 9.67 10.32 -2.41
C ILE A 417 10.49 10.23 -1.11
N THR A 418 10.99 11.36 -0.62
CA THR A 418 11.67 11.44 0.69
C THR A 418 10.71 11.96 1.78
N SER A 419 11.00 11.68 3.06
CA SER A 419 10.10 12.07 4.16
C SER A 419 10.02 13.58 4.38
N ALA A 420 11.01 14.33 3.92
CA ALA A 420 10.99 15.80 3.90
C ALA A 420 10.00 16.37 2.86
N ASP A 421 9.48 15.55 1.94
CA ASP A 421 8.66 15.99 0.82
C ASP A 421 7.15 15.73 1.00
N ILE A 422 6.65 15.21 2.12
CA ILE A 422 5.22 14.81 2.26
C ILE A 422 4.26 15.94 1.83
N ASN A 423 4.49 17.18 2.28
CA ASN A 423 3.63 18.31 1.90
C ASN A 423 3.72 18.61 0.39
N LYS A 424 4.92 18.54 -0.18
CA LYS A 424 5.15 18.73 -1.62
C LYS A 424 4.51 17.62 -2.45
N THR A 425 4.60 16.38 -1.98
CA THR A 425 3.92 15.24 -2.60
C THR A 425 2.41 15.37 -2.50
N LEU A 426 1.86 15.88 -1.40
CA LEU A 426 0.42 16.15 -1.30
C LEU A 426 -0.02 17.29 -2.24
N GLU A 427 0.83 18.29 -2.50
CA GLU A 427 0.54 19.37 -3.44
C GLU A 427 0.63 18.96 -4.93
N ASP A 428 1.55 18.04 -5.28
CA ASP A 428 1.74 17.51 -6.63
C ASP A 428 1.52 15.99 -6.69
N PHE A 429 0.42 15.54 -6.09
CA PHE A 429 0.17 14.11 -5.86
C PHE A 429 0.27 13.26 -7.14
N CYS A 430 -0.35 13.71 -8.23
CA CYS A 430 -0.34 12.98 -9.50
C CYS A 430 1.02 12.96 -10.21
N GLY A 431 1.94 13.87 -9.88
CA GLY A 431 3.33 13.81 -10.32
C GLY A 431 4.01 12.52 -9.85
N TYR A 432 3.63 12.03 -8.67
CA TYR A 432 4.20 10.84 -8.04
C TYR A 432 3.45 9.54 -8.29
N VAL A 433 2.30 9.60 -8.98
CA VAL A 433 1.45 8.44 -9.29
C VAL A 433 1.76 7.89 -10.69
N LEU A 434 1.87 6.57 -10.76
CA LEU A 434 1.97 5.76 -11.97
C LEU A 434 0.69 4.94 -12.14
N THR A 435 -0.18 5.39 -13.03
CA THR A 435 -1.35 4.60 -13.45
C THR A 435 -0.94 3.52 -14.46
N PRO A 436 -1.77 2.49 -14.68
CA PRO A 436 -1.47 1.44 -15.66
C PRO A 436 -1.28 1.99 -17.07
N LYS A 437 -2.08 2.98 -17.47
CA LYS A 437 -1.95 3.65 -18.77
C LYS A 437 -0.66 4.45 -18.87
N LYS A 438 -0.30 5.25 -17.85
CA LYS A 438 0.97 6.01 -17.81
C LYS A 438 2.18 5.08 -17.88
N LEU A 439 2.14 3.94 -17.18
CA LEU A 439 3.17 2.92 -17.27
C LEU A 439 3.25 2.31 -18.67
N ALA A 440 2.11 1.93 -19.26
CA ALA A 440 2.05 1.38 -20.61
C ALA A 440 2.57 2.36 -21.66
N ASP A 441 2.17 3.62 -21.59
CA ASP A 441 2.64 4.68 -22.48
C ASP A 441 4.14 4.92 -22.32
N GLY A 442 4.66 4.85 -21.08
CA GLY A 442 6.09 4.87 -20.82
C GLY A 442 6.82 3.73 -21.51
N ILE A 443 6.35 2.49 -21.37
CA ILE A 443 6.94 1.30 -22.02
C ILE A 443 6.87 1.41 -23.54
N ILE A 444 5.73 1.83 -24.10
CA ILE A 444 5.56 2.03 -25.54
C ILE A 444 6.52 3.12 -26.03
N GLY A 445 6.65 4.23 -25.30
CA GLY A 445 7.62 5.28 -25.60
C GLY A 445 9.05 4.76 -25.56
N PHE A 446 9.42 3.90 -24.61
CA PHE A 446 10.73 3.25 -24.60
C PHE A 446 10.93 2.25 -25.73
N ALA A 447 9.88 1.66 -26.28
CA ALA A 447 9.99 0.60 -27.29
C ALA A 447 9.74 1.06 -28.74
N THR A 448 9.38 2.34 -28.95
CA THR A 448 9.04 2.87 -30.28
C THR A 448 10.21 3.66 -30.85
N PRO A 449 11.00 3.08 -31.79
CA PRO A 449 12.08 3.82 -32.43
C PRO A 449 11.54 4.94 -33.33
N PRO A 450 12.36 5.98 -33.58
CA PRO A 450 12.02 7.02 -34.54
C PRO A 450 11.78 6.43 -35.94
N LYS A 451 10.97 7.10 -36.75
CA LYS A 451 10.70 6.69 -38.13
C LYS A 451 11.37 7.67 -39.10
N ILE A 452 12.13 7.11 -40.03
CA ILE A 452 12.80 7.85 -41.11
C ILE A 452 12.07 7.53 -42.42
N VAL A 453 11.76 8.55 -43.21
CA VAL A 453 11.21 8.40 -44.56
C VAL A 453 12.14 9.11 -45.53
N MET A 454 12.76 8.37 -46.44
CA MET A 454 13.59 8.94 -47.50
C MET A 454 12.70 9.46 -48.63
N HIS A 455 12.94 10.70 -49.05
CA HIS A 455 12.27 11.32 -50.21
C HIS A 455 13.14 11.28 -51.46
N THR A 456 14.46 11.19 -51.30
CA THR A 456 15.38 10.96 -52.42
C THR A 456 15.23 9.54 -52.97
N SER A 457 15.14 9.43 -54.29
CA SER A 457 14.91 8.16 -54.99
C SER A 457 16.21 7.41 -55.24
N ASP A 458 16.26 6.12 -54.90
CA ASP A 458 17.34 5.17 -55.25
C ASP A 458 17.19 4.57 -56.67
N SER A 459 16.03 4.75 -57.29
CA SER A 459 15.71 4.15 -58.60
C SER A 459 16.20 4.94 -59.82
N ILE A 460 16.95 6.03 -59.60
CA ILE A 460 17.40 6.94 -60.66
C ILE A 460 18.94 6.94 -60.70
N THR A 461 19.50 6.89 -61.91
CA THR A 461 20.92 7.17 -62.13
C THR A 461 21.12 8.66 -62.29
N TYR A 462 21.95 9.26 -61.43
CA TYR A 462 22.24 10.68 -61.42
C TYR A 462 23.42 10.99 -62.35
N ASN A 463 23.27 12.02 -63.19
CA ASN A 463 24.31 12.48 -64.13
C ASN A 463 25.22 13.58 -63.54
N THR A 464 25.20 13.73 -62.22
CA THR A 464 25.92 14.74 -61.45
C THR A 464 26.53 14.06 -60.23
N THR A 465 27.73 14.50 -59.86
CA THR A 465 28.38 14.06 -58.61
C THR A 465 27.78 14.72 -57.37
N ILE A 466 26.93 15.74 -57.50
CA ILE A 466 26.26 16.38 -56.37
C ILE A 466 24.79 15.98 -56.36
N VAL A 467 24.36 15.27 -55.32
CA VAL A 467 22.98 14.80 -55.12
C VAL A 467 22.41 15.35 -53.81
N ASN A 468 21.20 15.90 -53.86
CA ASN A 468 20.49 16.35 -52.66
C ASN A 468 19.72 15.20 -52.02
N LEU A 469 20.15 14.82 -50.82
CA LEU A 469 19.45 13.89 -49.94
C LEU A 469 18.35 14.64 -49.20
N SER A 470 17.11 14.15 -49.26
CA SER A 470 15.96 14.68 -48.54
C SER A 470 15.23 13.54 -47.81
N PHE A 471 14.81 13.81 -46.57
CA PHE A 471 14.14 12.86 -45.71
C PHE A 471 13.26 13.54 -44.65
N SER A 472 12.28 12.84 -44.10
CA SER A 472 11.53 13.26 -42.90
C SER A 472 11.84 12.35 -41.72
N ILE A 473 11.87 12.91 -40.51
CA ILE A 473 11.98 12.17 -39.26
C ILE A 473 10.74 12.46 -38.41
N SER A 474 10.13 11.39 -37.89
CA SER A 474 9.03 11.48 -36.92
C SER A 474 9.33 10.62 -35.69
N SER A 475 9.01 11.12 -34.49
CA SER A 475 9.26 10.43 -33.23
C SER A 475 8.22 10.79 -32.17
N VAL A 476 7.92 9.86 -31.26
CA VAL A 476 7.13 10.17 -30.04
C VAL A 476 8.00 10.75 -28.92
N ASN A 477 9.33 10.72 -29.08
CA ASN A 477 10.31 11.12 -28.08
C ASN A 477 11.33 12.12 -28.65
N TYR A 478 11.04 13.41 -28.55
CA TYR A 478 11.98 14.48 -28.90
C TYR A 478 12.83 14.93 -27.68
N PRO A 479 14.03 15.52 -27.91
CA PRO A 479 14.69 15.73 -29.21
C PRO A 479 15.22 14.42 -29.83
N VAL A 480 15.43 14.42 -31.15
CA VAL A 480 16.09 13.33 -31.89
C VAL A 480 17.39 13.84 -32.49
N ASN A 481 18.44 13.03 -32.41
CA ASN A 481 19.73 13.28 -33.02
C ASN A 481 19.84 12.42 -34.28
N TYR A 482 20.18 13.02 -35.42
CA TYR A 482 20.42 12.26 -36.65
C TYR A 482 21.86 12.42 -37.10
N SER A 483 22.38 11.37 -37.74
CA SER A 483 23.70 11.32 -38.36
C SER A 483 23.60 10.73 -39.75
N ILE A 484 24.33 11.29 -40.70
CA ILE A 484 24.36 10.86 -42.10
C ILE A 484 25.74 10.35 -42.41
N PHE A 485 25.80 9.16 -43.02
CA PHE A 485 27.02 8.51 -43.45
C PHE A 485 26.96 8.23 -44.95
N LEU A 486 28.10 8.35 -45.60
CA LEU A 486 28.34 7.93 -46.98
C LEU A 486 29.36 6.80 -46.92
N GLU A 487 28.97 5.61 -47.37
CA GLU A 487 29.64 4.35 -47.05
C GLU A 487 29.82 4.23 -45.53
N ASP A 488 31.06 4.20 -45.05
CA ASP A 488 31.42 4.18 -43.63
C ASP A 488 31.86 5.57 -43.11
N SER A 489 31.82 6.61 -43.94
CA SER A 489 32.32 7.95 -43.59
C SER A 489 31.21 8.86 -43.08
N PHE A 490 31.44 9.48 -41.92
CA PHE A 490 30.53 10.49 -41.35
C PHE A 490 30.49 11.75 -42.21
N MET A 491 29.28 12.20 -42.56
CA MET A 491 29.07 13.39 -43.38
C MET A 491 28.53 14.58 -42.59
N SER A 492 27.48 14.35 -41.80
CA SER A 492 26.80 15.42 -41.05
C SER A 492 25.92 14.87 -39.94
N SER A 493 25.53 15.74 -39.01
CA SER A 493 24.57 15.44 -37.95
C SER A 493 23.74 16.66 -37.59
N GLY A 494 22.57 16.44 -36.98
CA GLY A 494 21.73 17.51 -36.44
C GLY A 494 20.80 17.04 -35.33
N ILE A 495 20.12 18.01 -34.72
CA ILE A 495 19.13 17.77 -33.66
C ILE A 495 17.80 18.34 -34.12
N LEU A 496 16.74 17.54 -34.04
CA LEU A 496 15.37 17.99 -34.30
C LEU A 496 14.58 17.94 -33.00
N ASN A 497 13.76 18.98 -32.76
CA ASN A 497 12.90 19.09 -31.57
C ASN A 497 11.43 18.73 -31.85
N SER A 498 11.09 18.53 -33.12
CA SER A 498 9.76 18.14 -33.59
C SER A 498 9.87 17.44 -34.95
N ASP A 499 8.75 16.88 -35.42
CA ASP A 499 8.61 16.39 -36.79
C ASP A 499 9.08 17.47 -37.77
N SER A 500 10.05 17.12 -38.62
CA SER A 500 10.64 18.06 -39.57
C SER A 500 11.38 17.33 -40.69
N ASP A 501 11.56 18.05 -41.79
CA ASP A 501 12.28 17.56 -42.97
C ASP A 501 13.75 17.98 -42.91
N GLY A 502 14.63 17.07 -43.28
CA GLY A 502 16.06 17.29 -43.46
C GLY A 502 16.44 17.30 -44.94
N SER A 503 17.43 18.11 -45.28
CA SER A 503 18.04 18.13 -46.61
C SER A 503 19.55 18.37 -46.52
N ILE A 504 20.34 17.60 -47.25
CA ILE A 504 21.80 17.81 -47.37
C ILE A 504 22.27 17.51 -48.79
N SER A 505 23.24 18.28 -49.30
CA SER A 505 23.92 17.98 -50.56
C SER A 505 25.10 17.06 -50.29
N LEU A 506 25.17 15.93 -51.00
CA LEU A 506 26.24 14.95 -50.92
C LEU A 506 27.06 14.97 -52.21
N SER A 507 28.38 14.98 -52.07
CA SER A 507 29.33 14.75 -53.16
C SER A 507 29.62 13.26 -53.27
N LEU A 508 29.22 12.65 -54.38
CA LEU A 508 29.25 11.21 -54.64
C LEU A 508 30.29 10.86 -55.71
N SER A 509 30.86 9.66 -55.60
CA SER A 509 31.79 9.13 -56.60
C SER A 509 31.01 8.49 -57.76
N ASN A 510 31.64 8.37 -58.92
CA ASN A 510 31.07 7.64 -60.05
C ASN A 510 30.86 6.15 -59.66
N GLY A 511 29.68 5.60 -59.93
CA GLY A 511 29.28 4.26 -59.47
C GLY A 511 28.16 4.27 -58.42
N THR A 512 27.99 3.14 -57.72
CA THR A 512 27.00 2.97 -56.65
C THR A 512 27.57 3.47 -55.33
N ASN A 513 26.83 4.35 -54.66
CA ASN A 513 27.18 4.91 -53.36
C ASN A 513 26.11 4.55 -52.33
N GLN A 514 26.50 4.05 -51.15
CA GLN A 514 25.62 3.76 -50.04
C GLN A 514 25.50 4.96 -49.11
N VAL A 515 24.27 5.42 -48.86
CA VAL A 515 23.98 6.46 -47.87
C VAL A 515 23.20 5.84 -46.72
N LEU A 516 23.61 6.16 -45.49
CA LEU A 516 22.94 5.72 -44.27
C LEU A 516 22.54 6.94 -43.45
N VAL A 517 21.26 7.03 -43.08
CA VAL A 517 20.75 7.97 -42.08
C VAL A 517 20.45 7.19 -40.82
N SER A 518 21.12 7.53 -39.72
CA SER A 518 20.88 7.01 -38.39
C SER A 518 20.18 8.07 -37.55
N VAL A 519 19.17 7.68 -36.77
CA VAL A 519 18.44 8.59 -35.87
C VAL A 519 18.32 7.93 -34.51
N ALA A 520 18.67 8.66 -33.45
CA ALA A 520 18.47 8.28 -32.06
C ALA A 520 17.53 9.26 -31.36
N ASP A 521 16.52 8.75 -30.66
CA ASP A 521 15.61 9.56 -29.84
C ASP A 521 16.19 9.86 -28.43
N LYS A 522 15.51 10.69 -27.63
CA LYS A 522 15.97 11.02 -26.26
C LYS A 522 16.08 9.81 -25.31
N ASN A 523 15.44 8.70 -25.66
CA ASN A 523 15.48 7.43 -24.90
C ASN A 523 16.53 6.47 -25.49
N ASN A 524 17.34 6.92 -26.45
CA ASN A 524 18.33 6.15 -27.20
C ASN A 524 17.74 5.02 -28.07
N ASN A 525 16.48 5.13 -28.48
CA ASN A 525 15.96 4.24 -29.52
C ASN A 525 16.53 4.66 -30.86
N ILE A 526 17.11 3.69 -31.58
CA ILE A 526 17.83 3.95 -32.83
C ILE A 526 17.03 3.39 -34.01
N ALA A 527 16.94 4.18 -35.08
CA ALA A 527 16.46 3.75 -36.38
C ALA A 527 17.48 4.08 -37.47
N PHE A 528 17.43 3.31 -38.55
CA PHE A 528 18.29 3.47 -39.70
C PHE A 528 17.46 3.49 -40.98
N ALA A 529 17.86 4.33 -41.93
CA ALA A 529 17.41 4.28 -43.31
C ALA A 529 18.64 4.23 -44.22
N GLN A 530 18.63 3.29 -45.15
CA GLN A 530 19.69 3.13 -46.13
C GLN A 530 19.16 3.44 -47.52
N LEU A 531 19.97 4.10 -48.34
CA LEU A 531 19.69 4.40 -49.74
C LEU A 531 20.91 4.04 -50.59
N LEU A 532 20.70 3.45 -51.77
CA LEU A 532 21.77 3.22 -52.76
C LEU A 532 21.59 4.22 -53.90
N LEU A 533 22.59 5.07 -54.12
CA LEU A 533 22.56 6.12 -55.13
C LEU A 533 23.56 5.80 -56.24
N ASN A 534 23.07 5.68 -57.46
CA ASN A 534 23.92 5.43 -58.63
C ASN A 534 24.24 6.74 -59.34
N VAL A 535 25.53 7.01 -59.55
CA VAL A 535 26.02 8.20 -60.27
C VAL A 535 26.77 7.76 -61.51
N THR A 536 26.50 8.40 -62.64
CA THR A 536 27.28 8.32 -63.88
C THR A 536 27.57 9.73 -64.37
N ALA A 537 28.66 10.30 -63.86
CA ALA A 537 29.09 11.67 -64.15
C ALA A 537 30.32 11.70 -65.07
#